data_AF-A0A5N3WIJ1-F1
#
_entry.id   AF-A0A5N3WIJ1-F1
#
_cell.length_a   1.000
_cell.length_b   1.000
_cell.length_c   1.000
_cell.angle_alpha   90.00
_cell.angle_beta   90.00
_cell.angle_gamma   90.00
#
_symmetry.space_group_name_H-M   'P 1'
#
loop_
_entity.id
_entity.type
_entity.pdbx_description
1 polymer ?
#
loop_
_entity_poly.entity_id
_entity_poly.type
_entity_poly.pdbx_seq_one_letter_code
_entity_poly.pdbx_strand_id
1 'polypeptide(L)' 'FTQGIRTVLRCRWNGGFCLPIRCPGTMRQIGTCLGPRVKCCKRR' A
#
# COMPACT_ATOMS: atom_id res chain seq x y z
N PHE A 1 -9.84 -4.98 15.89
CA PHE A 1 -8.61 -4.36 15.35
C PHE A 1 -8.03 -5.19 14.18
N THR A 2 -8.75 -5.33 13.05
CA THR A 2 -8.33 -6.25 11.95
C THR A 2 -8.33 -5.61 10.56
N GLN A 3 -8.86 -4.39 10.42
CA GLN A 3 -9.02 -3.73 9.12
C GLN A 3 -7.67 -3.42 8.44
N GLY A 4 -6.63 -3.11 9.20
CA GLY A 4 -5.30 -2.79 8.67
C GLY A 4 -4.49 -3.98 8.13
N ILE A 5 -4.77 -5.21 8.59
CA ILE A 5 -4.07 -6.41 8.10
C ILE A 5 -4.62 -6.81 6.73
N ARG A 6 -5.94 -6.69 6.56
CA ARG A 6 -6.63 -7.01 5.30
C ARG A 6 -6.16 -6.11 4.15
N THR A 7 -5.89 -4.83 4.42
CA THR A 7 -5.37 -3.88 3.43
C THR A 7 -3.91 -4.13 3.08
N VAL A 8 -3.07 -4.51 4.04
CA VAL A 8 -1.67 -4.95 3.78
C VAL A 8 -1.65 -6.19 2.89
N LEU A 9 -2.43 -7.22 3.25
CA LEU A 9 -2.53 -8.45 2.47
C LEU A 9 -3.05 -8.17 1.05
N ARG A 10 -4.10 -7.35 0.91
CA ARG A 10 -4.64 -6.95 -0.39
C ARG A 10 -3.64 -6.18 -1.24
N CYS A 11 -2.85 -5.28 -0.62
CA CYS A 11 -1.78 -4.57 -1.29
C CYS A 11 -0.74 -5.54 -1.87
N ARG A 12 -0.29 -6.50 -1.04
CA ARG A 12 0.69 -7.50 -1.41
C ARG A 12 0.18 -8.45 -2.50
N TRP A 13 -1.08 -8.87 -2.43
CA TRP A 13 -1.72 -9.69 -3.47
C TRP A 13 -1.83 -8.97 -4.81
N ASN A 14 -2.04 -7.66 -4.82
CA ASN A 14 -2.03 -6.86 -6.05
C ASN A 14 -0.61 -6.61 -6.61
N GLY A 15 0.43 -7.19 -6.00
CA GLY A 15 1.83 -6.97 -6.37
C GLY A 15 2.38 -5.61 -5.92
N GLY A 16 1.73 -4.99 -4.92
CA GLY A 16 2.14 -3.72 -4.34
C GLY A 16 2.99 -3.89 -3.07
N PHE A 17 3.64 -2.79 -2.70
CA PHE A 17 4.42 -2.63 -1.48
C PHE A 17 3.80 -1.54 -0.60
N CYS A 18 3.78 -1.78 0.70
CA CYS A 18 3.36 -0.80 1.68
C CYS A 18 4.53 0.13 2.00
N LEU A 19 4.43 1.39 1.59
CA LEU A 19 5.43 2.41 1.86
C LEU A 19 4.87 3.49 2.78
N PRO A 20 5.66 3.95 3.76
CA PRO A 20 5.26 5.07 4.59
C PRO A 20 5.28 6.37 3.77
N ILE A 21 4.36 7.29 4.08
CA ILE A 21 4.29 8.66 3.57
C ILE A 21 3.86 8.74 2.09
N ARG A 22 4.68 8.30 1.13
CA ARG A 22 4.44 8.47 -0.32
C ARG A 22 5.02 7.31 -1.14
N CYS A 23 4.50 7.12 -2.35
CA CYS A 23 5.11 6.23 -3.33
C CYS A 23 6.26 6.96 -4.07
N PRO A 24 7.40 6.30 -4.30
CA PRO A 24 8.50 6.85 -5.10
C PRO A 24 8.05 7.02 -6.57
N GLY A 25 8.68 7.94 -7.30
CA GLY A 25 8.19 8.42 -8.62
C GLY A 25 8.01 7.36 -9.71
N THR A 26 8.65 6.19 -9.60
CA THR A 26 8.47 5.05 -10.51
C THR A 26 7.29 4.13 -10.13
N MET A 27 6.64 4.40 -9.00
CA MET A 27 5.53 3.64 -8.46
C MET A 27 4.24 4.47 -8.41
N ARG A 28 3.12 3.80 -8.67
CA ARG A 28 1.77 4.37 -8.57
C ARG A 28 1.13 3.98 -7.24
N GLN A 29 0.51 4.95 -6.56
CA GLN A 29 -0.34 4.66 -5.41
C GLN A 29 -1.62 3.97 -5.89
N ILE A 30 -1.88 2.76 -5.41
CA ILE A 30 -3.08 1.98 -5.72
C ILE A 30 -4.01 1.82 -4.51
N GLY A 31 -3.61 2.30 -3.33
CA GLY A 31 -4.42 2.24 -2.12
C GLY A 31 -3.62 2.60 -0.86
N THR A 32 -4.05 2.07 0.28
CA THR A 32 -3.40 2.21 1.58
C THR A 32 -3.25 0.87 2.27
N CYS A 33 -2.34 0.77 3.23
CA CYS A 33 -2.11 -0.41 4.05
C CYS A 33 -2.60 -0.17 5.48
N LEU A 34 -1.71 0.08 6.43
CA LEU A 34 -2.01 0.33 7.84
C LEU A 34 -2.44 1.80 8.05
N GLY A 35 -3.64 2.14 7.57
CA GLY A 35 -4.21 3.48 7.67
C GLY A 35 -3.69 4.48 6.62
N PRO A 36 -4.13 5.76 6.71
CA PRO A 36 -3.96 6.74 5.63
C PRO A 36 -2.51 7.15 5.37
N ARG A 37 -1.61 6.95 6.34
CA ARG A 37 -0.17 7.28 6.24
C ARG A 37 0.64 6.25 5.47
N VAL A 38 0.19 4.99 5.42
CA VAL A 38 0.91 3.93 4.71
C VAL A 38 0.24 3.70 3.37
N LYS A 39 0.93 4.06 2.30
CA LYS A 39 0.44 3.95 0.93
C LYS A 39 0.76 2.57 0.38
N CYS A 40 -0.20 2.01 -0.36
CA CYS A 40 0.04 0.84 -1.18
C CYS A 40 0.53 1.32 -2.55
N CYS A 41 1.78 0.99 -2.87
CA CYS A 41 2.49 1.44 -4.06
C CYS A 41 2.80 0.26 -4.96
N LYS A 42 2.47 0.36 -6.25
CA LYS A 42 2.77 -0.68 -7.23
C LYS A 42 3.70 -0.10 -8.29
N ARG A 43 4.73 -0.84 -8.72
CA ARG A 43 5.47 -0.44 -9.94
C ARG A 43 4.49 -0.37 -11.09
N ARG A 44 4.65 0.64 -11.95
CA ARG A 44 3.82 0.79 -13.14
C ARG A 44 3.92 -0.47 -14.02
#